data_AF-A0A1K2I6U1-F1
#
_entry.id   AF-A0A1K2I6U1-F1
#
_cell.length_a   1.000
_cell.length_b   1.000
_cell.length_c   1.000
_cell.angle_alpha   90.00
_cell.angle_beta   90.00
_cell.angle_gamma   90.00
#
_symmetry.space_group_name_H-M   'P 1'
#
loop_
_entity.id
_entity.type
_entity.pdbx_description
1 polymer ?
#
loop_
_entity_poly.entity_id
_entity_poly.type
_entity_poly.pdbx_seq_one_letter_code
_entity_poly.pdbx_strand_id
1 'polypeptide(L)'
;MSQLDNTLKLLGITDTNIQVFGTREEFHGRGSGRKKYLVIQAELTYTLRRCPSCGYNTLHPNGHKLTHVHIAGPMDRPVILELNKQRWRCSNCHSTCTATTPVVSTNHAIGHGLATHVLKLASKSLPAKTIASLTGISTNSVQRILTANIHPHASRRLPINLCFDEFRSTHGSMSFICIDADTHKSVKVLSDRLNRTIKQFFLSQYSTAERAAVQRVIMDMNASYQAFVHELFPNAELIIDRFHIIQLMGRTMDTIRTQCLKQLDKHSREYKVLKSLWRLFHKANPDAQKSRYLFGLNEYSPNRTLLILEPIRFRPSKQLMKPTSISTML
;
A
#
# COMPACT_ATOMS: atom_id res chain seq x y z
N MET A 1 -6.87 -42.65 -22.06
CA MET A 1 -6.94 -41.18 -22.11
C MET A 1 -7.78 -40.71 -20.94
N SER A 2 -7.21 -40.91 -19.74
CA SER A 2 -7.91 -41.02 -18.45
C SER A 2 -8.05 -39.66 -17.76
N GLN A 3 -8.90 -39.59 -16.73
CA GLN A 3 -9.29 -38.41 -15.94
C GLN A 3 -8.19 -37.41 -15.52
N LEU A 4 -6.90 -37.78 -15.63
CA LEU A 4 -5.71 -37.00 -15.24
C LEU A 4 -5.38 -35.84 -16.20
N ASP A 5 -5.67 -35.96 -17.50
CA ASP A 5 -5.48 -34.86 -18.46
C ASP A 5 -6.38 -33.65 -18.15
N ASN A 6 -7.53 -33.89 -17.50
CA ASN A 6 -8.44 -32.83 -17.08
C ASN A 6 -7.88 -32.04 -15.88
N THR A 7 -6.99 -32.64 -15.08
CA THR A 7 -6.41 -31.99 -13.91
C THR A 7 -5.51 -30.81 -14.29
N LEU A 8 -4.65 -30.97 -15.31
CA LEU A 8 -3.80 -29.88 -15.79
C LEU A 8 -4.64 -28.76 -16.44
N LYS A 9 -5.66 -29.12 -17.22
CA LYS A 9 -6.58 -28.16 -17.82
C LYS A 9 -7.33 -27.33 -16.77
N LEU A 10 -7.79 -27.96 -15.69
CA LEU A 10 -8.45 -27.27 -14.57
C LEU A 10 -7.52 -26.23 -13.90
N LEU A 11 -6.21 -26.50 -13.89
CA LEU A 11 -5.19 -25.62 -13.31
C LEU A 11 -4.66 -24.59 -14.32
N GLY A 12 -5.19 -24.57 -15.54
CA GLY A 12 -4.74 -23.67 -16.61
C GLY A 12 -3.34 -23.99 -17.14
N ILE A 13 -2.85 -25.22 -16.94
CA ILE A 13 -1.55 -25.67 -17.46
C ILE A 13 -1.78 -26.25 -18.86
N THR A 14 -1.14 -25.64 -19.86
CA THR A 14 -1.28 -26.02 -21.28
C THR A 14 -0.09 -26.79 -21.84
N ASP A 15 0.94 -27.05 -21.03
CA ASP A 15 2.14 -27.76 -21.48
C ASP A 15 1.85 -29.25 -21.68
N THR A 16 1.91 -29.70 -22.93
CA THR A 16 1.63 -31.09 -23.33
C THR A 16 2.74 -32.06 -22.97
N ASN A 17 3.92 -31.57 -22.58
CA ASN A 17 5.06 -32.42 -22.18
C ASN A 17 4.98 -32.85 -20.71
N ILE A 18 4.01 -32.33 -19.95
CA ILE A 18 3.76 -32.70 -18.56
C ILE A 18 2.71 -33.81 -18.55
N GLN A 19 3.09 -34.98 -18.05
CA GLN A 19 2.20 -36.14 -17.92
C GLN A 19 1.92 -36.40 -16.45
N VAL A 20 0.66 -36.29 -16.04
CA VAL A 20 0.24 -36.55 -14.65
C VAL A 20 -0.03 -38.04 -14.48
N PHE A 21 0.57 -38.64 -13.46
CA PHE A 21 0.40 -40.06 -13.15
C PHE A 21 -0.18 -40.32 -11.75
N GLY A 22 -0.29 -39.29 -10.91
CA GLY A 22 -0.84 -39.45 -9.57
C GLY A 22 -1.28 -38.14 -8.92
N THR A 23 -2.22 -38.24 -7.99
CA THR A 23 -2.63 -37.13 -7.12
C THR A 23 -2.82 -37.64 -5.71
N ARG A 24 -2.34 -36.87 -4.73
CA ARG A 24 -2.52 -37.19 -3.31
C ARG A 24 -2.74 -35.94 -2.49
N GLU A 25 -3.20 -36.11 -1.26
CA GLU A 25 -3.42 -35.01 -0.34
C GLU A 25 -2.42 -35.09 0.80
N GLU A 26 -1.75 -33.98 1.09
CA GLU A 26 -0.73 -33.92 2.13
C GLU A 26 -0.93 -32.72 3.02
N PHE A 27 -0.61 -32.86 4.30
CA PHE A 27 -0.64 -31.73 5.22
C PHE A 27 0.75 -31.13 5.36
N HIS A 28 0.88 -29.83 5.07
CA HIS A 28 2.11 -29.08 5.26
C HIS A 28 1.92 -28.02 6.35
N GLY A 29 3.01 -27.70 7.06
CA GLY A 29 3.01 -26.73 8.17
C GLY A 29 2.89 -27.38 9.55
N ARG A 30 2.89 -26.54 10.59
CA ARG A 30 2.82 -26.96 12.01
C ARG A 30 1.75 -26.13 12.74
N GLY A 31 1.11 -26.74 13.73
CA GLY A 31 0.09 -26.08 14.57
C GLY A 31 -1.08 -25.50 13.77
N SER A 32 -1.49 -24.28 14.10
CA SER A 32 -2.56 -23.53 13.40
C SER A 32 -2.23 -23.17 11.95
N GLY A 33 -0.98 -23.32 11.51
CA GLY A 33 -0.54 -23.13 10.14
C GLY A 33 -0.58 -24.41 9.29
N ARG A 34 -1.03 -25.55 9.85
CA ARG A 34 -1.14 -26.82 9.12
C ARG A 34 -2.28 -26.71 8.11
N LYS A 35 -1.95 -26.89 6.83
CA LYS A 35 -2.91 -26.82 5.73
C LYS A 35 -2.86 -28.06 4.87
N LYS A 36 -3.99 -28.39 4.26
CA LYS A 36 -4.15 -29.49 3.33
C LYS A 36 -3.77 -29.03 1.93
N TYR A 37 -2.73 -29.63 1.38
CA TYR A 37 -2.25 -29.40 0.02
C TYR A 37 -2.78 -30.50 -0.89
N LEU A 38 -3.01 -30.16 -2.15
CA LEU A 38 -3.15 -31.15 -3.21
C LEU A 38 -1.77 -31.30 -3.87
N VAL A 39 -1.22 -32.51 -3.87
CA VAL A 39 0.04 -32.82 -4.52
C VAL A 39 -0.24 -33.60 -5.79
N ILE A 40 0.23 -33.07 -6.91
CA ILE A 40 0.06 -33.64 -8.25
C ILE A 40 1.42 -34.16 -8.69
N GLN A 41 1.51 -35.45 -8.92
CA GLN A 41 2.72 -36.11 -9.37
C GLN A 41 2.72 -36.16 -10.88
N ALA A 42 3.74 -35.54 -11.48
CA ALA A 42 3.84 -35.45 -12.92
C ALA A 42 5.30 -35.63 -13.39
N GLU A 43 5.45 -36.13 -14.61
CA GLU A 43 6.72 -36.24 -15.29
C GLU A 43 6.79 -35.18 -16.41
N LEU A 44 7.93 -34.49 -16.52
CA LEU A 44 8.23 -33.58 -17.60
C LEU A 44 9.35 -34.18 -18.44
N THR A 45 8.98 -34.64 -19.64
CA THR A 45 9.92 -35.26 -20.58
C THR A 45 9.53 -34.95 -22.02
N TYR A 46 10.54 -34.79 -22.87
CA TYR A 46 10.40 -34.60 -24.31
C TYR A 46 11.72 -34.95 -24.99
N THR A 47 11.72 -35.20 -26.31
CA THR A 47 12.96 -35.56 -27.01
C THR A 47 13.81 -34.34 -27.29
N LEU A 48 15.02 -34.28 -26.71
CA LEU A 48 16.02 -33.25 -27.00
C LEU A 48 17.25 -33.87 -27.67
N ARG A 49 17.42 -33.63 -28.97
CA ARG A 49 18.53 -34.23 -29.75
C ARG A 49 19.83 -33.42 -29.66
N ARG A 50 19.74 -32.09 -29.74
CA ARG A 50 20.90 -31.19 -29.78
C ARG A 50 21.27 -30.66 -28.41
N CYS A 51 22.55 -30.72 -28.07
CA CYS A 51 23.08 -30.10 -26.86
C CYS A 51 22.94 -28.56 -26.92
N PRO A 52 22.29 -27.91 -25.94
CA PRO A 52 22.20 -26.45 -25.90
C PRO A 52 23.56 -25.74 -25.80
N SER A 53 24.58 -26.41 -25.24
CA SER A 53 25.91 -25.83 -25.02
C SER A 53 26.84 -25.94 -26.24
N CYS A 54 26.83 -27.08 -26.96
CA CYS A 54 27.76 -27.34 -28.05
C CYS A 54 27.11 -27.72 -29.39
N GLY A 55 25.78 -27.79 -29.49
CA GLY A 55 25.03 -28.02 -30.74
C GLY A 55 25.02 -29.45 -31.30
N TYR A 56 25.90 -30.34 -30.81
CA TYR A 56 26.00 -31.73 -31.26
C TYR A 56 24.82 -32.62 -30.83
N ASN A 57 24.53 -33.64 -31.64
CA ASN A 57 23.46 -34.64 -31.43
C ASN A 57 23.89 -35.79 -30.50
N THR A 58 24.52 -35.47 -29.38
CA THR A 58 25.11 -36.45 -28.46
C THR A 58 24.49 -36.41 -27.06
N LEU A 59 23.25 -35.94 -26.96
CA LEU A 59 22.50 -35.94 -25.71
C LEU A 59 21.91 -37.32 -25.44
N HIS A 60 22.09 -37.82 -24.22
CA HIS A 60 21.42 -39.01 -23.71
C HIS A 60 20.74 -38.71 -22.36
N PRO A 61 19.65 -39.41 -22.02
CA PRO A 61 19.01 -39.31 -20.72
C PRO A 61 19.99 -39.59 -19.57
N ASN A 62 19.95 -38.76 -18.53
CA ASN A 62 20.83 -38.84 -17.36
C ASN A 62 20.01 -38.71 -16.07
N GLY A 63 19.01 -39.57 -15.94
CA GLY A 63 18.07 -39.59 -14.81
C GLY A 63 17.15 -38.37 -14.76
N HIS A 64 16.54 -38.15 -13.60
CA HIS A 64 15.55 -37.10 -13.39
C HIS A 64 15.88 -36.23 -12.18
N LYS A 65 15.28 -35.04 -12.12
CA LYS A 65 15.32 -34.14 -10.97
C LYS A 65 13.90 -33.85 -10.50
N LEU A 66 13.57 -34.30 -9.30
CA LEU A 66 12.32 -33.95 -8.64
C LEU A 66 12.31 -32.48 -8.24
N THR A 67 11.27 -31.74 -8.59
CA THR A 67 11.06 -30.34 -8.18
C THR A 67 9.64 -30.16 -7.68
N HIS A 68 9.47 -29.58 -6.50
CA HIS A 68 8.17 -29.25 -5.93
C HIS A 68 7.80 -27.83 -6.36
N VAL A 69 6.87 -27.69 -7.30
CA VAL A 69 6.47 -26.40 -7.86
C VAL A 69 5.12 -25.99 -7.28
N HIS A 70 5.08 -24.86 -6.56
CA HIS A 70 3.84 -24.28 -6.09
C HIS A 70 3.07 -23.65 -7.25
N ILE A 71 1.81 -24.04 -7.43
CA ILE A 71 0.95 -23.55 -8.51
C ILE A 71 -0.37 -22.99 -7.95
N ALA A 72 -1.06 -22.17 -8.75
CA ALA A 72 -2.36 -21.62 -8.38
C ALA A 72 -3.40 -22.75 -8.34
N GLY A 73 -4.00 -22.93 -7.17
CA GLY A 73 -5.03 -23.94 -6.95
C GLY A 73 -6.45 -23.38 -7.05
N PRO A 74 -7.45 -24.25 -7.26
CA PRO A 74 -8.85 -23.86 -7.14
C PRO A 74 -9.23 -23.60 -5.68
N MET A 75 -10.14 -22.64 -5.46
CA MET A 75 -10.84 -22.42 -4.17
C MET A 75 -9.92 -22.26 -2.95
N ASP A 76 -8.86 -21.45 -3.06
CA ASP A 76 -7.91 -21.15 -1.97
C ASP A 76 -7.20 -22.37 -1.37
N ARG A 77 -7.19 -23.50 -2.07
CA ARG A 77 -6.45 -24.70 -1.69
C ARG A 77 -5.06 -24.67 -2.32
N PRO A 78 -3.97 -24.67 -1.54
CA PRO A 78 -2.61 -24.74 -2.09
C PRO A 78 -2.36 -26.03 -2.86
N VAL A 79 -1.69 -25.92 -4.00
CA VAL A 79 -1.35 -27.05 -4.88
C VAL A 79 0.16 -27.09 -5.11
N ILE A 80 0.75 -28.28 -4.99
CA ILE A 80 2.14 -28.56 -5.33
C ILE A 80 2.16 -29.52 -6.52
N LEU A 81 2.80 -29.10 -7.60
CA LEU A 81 3.16 -29.94 -8.72
C LEU A 81 4.54 -30.55 -8.43
N GLU A 82 4.54 -31.81 -8.03
CA GLU A 82 5.74 -32.63 -7.85
C GLU A 82 6.19 -33.10 -9.23
N LEU A 83 7.08 -32.32 -9.83
CA LEU A 83 7.48 -32.45 -11.22
C LEU A 83 8.81 -33.18 -11.33
N ASN A 84 8.78 -34.39 -11.86
CA ASN A 84 9.98 -35.17 -12.16
C ASN A 84 10.53 -34.74 -13.53
N LYS A 85 11.58 -33.91 -13.53
CA LYS A 85 12.12 -33.31 -14.76
C LYS A 85 13.23 -34.18 -15.33
N GLN A 86 13.08 -34.62 -16.59
CA GLN A 86 14.13 -35.35 -17.30
C GLN A 86 15.42 -34.51 -17.39
N ARG A 87 16.57 -35.13 -17.10
CA ARG A 87 17.90 -34.55 -17.33
C ARG A 87 18.54 -35.23 -18.51
N TRP A 88 19.34 -34.49 -19.27
CA TRP A 88 20.21 -35.03 -20.31
C TRP A 88 21.66 -34.66 -20.03
N ARG A 89 22.58 -35.51 -20.48
CA ARG A 89 24.02 -35.25 -20.47
C ARG A 89 24.55 -35.38 -21.89
N CYS A 90 25.44 -34.47 -22.26
CA CYS A 90 26.11 -34.48 -23.55
C CYS A 90 27.35 -35.38 -23.49
N SER A 91 27.51 -36.32 -24.42
CA SER A 91 28.73 -37.13 -24.50
C SER A 91 29.94 -36.35 -25.02
N ASN A 92 29.74 -35.29 -25.82
CA ASN A 92 30.81 -34.48 -26.40
C ASN A 92 31.40 -33.45 -25.41
N CYS A 93 30.56 -32.58 -24.82
CA CYS A 93 31.02 -31.52 -23.92
C CYS A 93 30.75 -31.78 -22.43
N HIS A 94 30.18 -32.93 -22.09
CA HIS A 94 29.82 -33.33 -20.72
C HIS A 94 28.85 -32.42 -19.96
N SER A 95 28.35 -31.34 -20.59
CA SER A 95 27.34 -30.46 -20.01
C SER A 95 26.02 -31.20 -19.75
N THR A 96 25.28 -30.76 -18.74
CA THR A 96 23.94 -31.29 -18.42
C THR A 96 22.87 -30.23 -18.63
N CYS A 97 21.75 -30.64 -19.19
CA CYS A 97 20.56 -29.80 -19.29
C CYS A 97 19.36 -30.53 -18.64
N THR A 98 18.38 -29.77 -18.19
CA THR A 98 17.16 -30.29 -17.55
C THR A 98 15.95 -29.82 -18.35
N ALA A 99 14.91 -30.64 -18.41
CA ALA A 99 13.66 -30.29 -19.06
C ALA A 99 13.09 -28.98 -18.50
N THR A 100 12.72 -28.08 -19.41
CA THR A 100 12.12 -26.79 -19.10
C THR A 100 10.64 -26.81 -19.46
N THR A 101 9.86 -25.96 -18.78
CA THR A 101 8.42 -25.84 -19.01
C THR A 101 8.02 -24.37 -18.90
N PRO A 102 7.03 -23.88 -19.66
CA PRO A 102 6.47 -22.54 -19.48
C PRO A 102 5.78 -22.32 -18.13
N VAL A 103 5.47 -23.38 -17.38
CA VAL A 103 4.79 -23.28 -16.07
C VAL A 103 5.67 -22.59 -15.01
N VAL A 104 6.99 -22.82 -15.07
CA VAL A 104 7.94 -22.32 -14.07
C VAL A 104 9.33 -22.08 -14.67
N SER A 105 9.94 -20.94 -14.34
CA SER A 105 11.32 -20.63 -14.69
C SER A 105 12.33 -21.69 -14.22
N THR A 106 13.47 -21.76 -14.91
CA THR A 106 14.61 -22.58 -14.48
C THR A 106 15.04 -22.20 -13.06
N ASN A 107 15.39 -23.20 -12.25
CA ASN A 107 15.81 -23.03 -10.84
C ASN A 107 14.79 -22.33 -9.92
N HIS A 108 13.51 -22.24 -10.32
CA HIS A 108 12.43 -21.74 -9.49
C HIS A 108 11.46 -22.85 -9.08
N ALA A 109 10.77 -22.62 -7.96
CA ALA A 109 9.79 -23.53 -7.37
C ALA A 109 8.38 -22.90 -7.28
N ILE A 110 8.16 -21.73 -7.89
CA ILE A 110 6.88 -21.02 -7.89
C ILE A 110 6.47 -20.82 -9.34
N GLY A 111 5.32 -21.35 -9.72
CA GLY A 111 4.80 -21.21 -11.07
C GLY A 111 4.36 -19.78 -11.38
N HIS A 112 4.46 -19.38 -12.65
CA HIS A 112 4.11 -18.03 -13.11
C HIS A 112 2.65 -17.66 -12.82
N GLY A 113 1.72 -18.62 -12.96
CA GLY A 113 0.32 -18.43 -12.63
C GLY A 113 0.11 -18.08 -11.14
N LEU A 114 0.86 -18.72 -10.24
CA LEU A 114 0.79 -18.40 -8.81
C LEU A 114 1.39 -17.03 -8.50
N ALA A 115 2.52 -16.68 -9.10
CA ALA A 115 3.11 -15.36 -8.95
C ALA A 115 2.16 -14.24 -9.41
N THR A 116 1.45 -14.45 -10.52
CA THR A 116 0.42 -13.53 -11.03
C THR A 116 -0.75 -13.43 -10.04
N HIS A 117 -1.19 -14.55 -9.47
CA HIS A 117 -2.24 -14.58 -8.46
C HIS A 117 -1.83 -13.82 -7.19
N VAL A 118 -0.58 -13.95 -6.73
CA VAL A 118 -0.01 -13.17 -5.62
C VAL A 118 -0.10 -11.67 -5.91
N LEU A 119 0.28 -11.22 -7.11
CA LEU A 119 0.17 -9.81 -7.50
C LEU A 119 -1.29 -9.33 -7.52
N LYS A 120 -2.22 -10.16 -8.00
CA LYS A 120 -3.66 -9.86 -7.98
C LYS A 120 -4.19 -9.71 -6.55
N LEU A 121 -3.80 -10.59 -5.62
CA LEU A 121 -4.19 -10.46 -4.22
C LEU A 121 -3.59 -9.22 -3.55
N ALA A 122 -2.32 -8.90 -3.86
CA ALA A 122 -1.67 -7.69 -3.37
C ALA A 122 -2.33 -6.42 -3.89
N SER A 123 -2.81 -6.41 -5.14
CA SER A 123 -3.56 -5.27 -5.71
C SER A 123 -4.85 -4.95 -4.97
N LYS A 124 -5.39 -5.92 -4.21
CA LYS A 124 -6.55 -5.74 -3.33
C LYS A 124 -6.18 -5.32 -1.90
N SER A 125 -4.94 -4.88 -1.68
CA SER A 125 -4.42 -4.45 -0.37
C SER A 125 -4.48 -5.53 0.72
N LEU A 126 -4.36 -6.82 0.34
CA LEU A 126 -4.30 -7.90 1.31
C LEU A 126 -2.92 -7.98 1.99
N PRO A 127 -2.84 -8.22 3.30
CA PRO A 127 -1.57 -8.39 4.00
C PRO A 127 -0.77 -9.58 3.46
N ALA A 128 0.56 -9.45 3.40
CA ALA A 128 1.44 -10.52 2.90
C ALA A 128 1.25 -11.86 3.64
N LYS A 129 0.92 -11.83 4.94
CA LYS A 129 0.60 -13.04 5.74
C LYS A 129 -0.69 -13.72 5.29
N THR A 130 -1.70 -12.93 4.92
CA THR A 130 -2.96 -13.44 4.37
C THR A 130 -2.74 -14.01 2.98
N ILE A 131 -1.97 -13.32 2.14
CA ILE A 131 -1.61 -13.81 0.80
C ILE A 131 -0.85 -15.14 0.90
N ALA A 132 0.18 -15.22 1.76
CA ALA A 132 0.94 -16.44 2.02
C ALA A 132 0.03 -17.60 2.48
N SER A 133 -0.94 -17.29 3.34
CA SER A 133 -1.94 -18.27 3.78
C SER A 133 -2.77 -18.79 2.60
N LEU A 134 -3.34 -17.91 1.77
CA LEU A 134 -4.18 -18.32 0.63
C LEU A 134 -3.41 -19.09 -0.45
N THR A 135 -2.16 -18.68 -0.70
CA THR A 135 -1.34 -19.23 -1.79
C THR A 135 -0.48 -20.42 -1.38
N GLY A 136 -0.29 -20.64 -0.07
CA GLY A 136 0.52 -21.73 0.47
C GLY A 136 2.04 -21.58 0.28
N ILE A 137 2.52 -20.38 -0.06
CA ILE A 137 3.95 -20.03 -0.08
C ILE A 137 4.32 -19.20 1.15
N SER A 138 5.62 -19.07 1.46
CA SER A 138 6.08 -18.27 2.59
C SER A 138 5.86 -16.76 2.37
N THR A 139 5.71 -16.01 3.45
CA THR A 139 5.64 -14.53 3.42
C THR A 139 6.84 -13.91 2.73
N ASN A 140 8.04 -14.47 2.93
CA ASN A 140 9.26 -14.02 2.25
C ASN A 140 9.18 -14.24 0.73
N SER A 141 8.56 -15.34 0.29
CA SER A 141 8.37 -15.61 -1.14
C SER A 141 7.37 -14.62 -1.75
N VAL A 142 6.28 -14.32 -1.03
CA VAL A 142 5.35 -13.24 -1.42
C VAL A 142 6.10 -11.93 -1.58
N GLN A 143 6.90 -11.52 -0.58
CA GLN A 143 7.65 -10.28 -0.63
C GLN A 143 8.63 -10.24 -1.81
N ARG A 144 9.35 -11.35 -2.07
CA ARG A 144 10.25 -11.46 -3.24
C ARG A 144 9.51 -11.27 -4.56
N ILE A 145 8.32 -11.87 -4.71
CA ILE A 145 7.49 -11.70 -5.91
C ILE A 145 7.08 -10.24 -6.07
N LEU A 146 6.62 -9.60 -4.99
CA LEU A 146 6.23 -8.20 -5.02
C LEU A 146 7.41 -7.30 -5.41
N THR A 147 8.57 -7.42 -4.75
CA THR A 147 9.75 -6.61 -5.06
C THR A 147 10.25 -6.82 -6.50
N ALA A 148 10.17 -8.04 -7.02
CA ALA A 148 10.61 -8.35 -8.38
C ALA A 148 9.68 -7.87 -9.49
N ASN A 149 8.41 -7.55 -9.18
CA ASN A 149 7.41 -7.18 -10.18
C ASN A 149 6.82 -5.77 -9.98
N ILE A 150 6.92 -5.21 -8.77
CA ILE A 150 6.41 -3.88 -8.44
C ILE A 150 7.60 -2.93 -8.37
N HIS A 151 7.71 -2.12 -9.40
CA HIS A 151 8.71 -1.06 -9.49
C HIS A 151 7.99 0.29 -9.45
N PRO A 152 7.96 0.98 -8.29
CA PRO A 152 7.31 2.28 -8.18
C PRO A 152 8.13 3.33 -8.93
N HIS A 153 7.79 3.52 -10.20
CA HIS A 153 8.36 4.57 -11.03
C HIS A 153 7.71 5.92 -10.71
N ALA A 154 8.49 6.98 -10.89
CA ALA A 154 7.92 8.32 -10.92
C ALA A 154 6.97 8.45 -12.11
N SER A 155 6.02 9.37 -12.01
CA SER A 155 5.24 9.77 -13.19
C SER A 155 6.19 10.20 -14.31
N ARG A 156 5.88 9.82 -15.56
CA ARG A 156 6.70 10.21 -16.72
C ARG A 156 6.64 11.70 -17.02
N ARG A 157 5.58 12.38 -16.57
CA ARG A 157 5.36 13.82 -16.73
C ARG A 157 4.82 14.40 -15.43
N LEU A 158 5.16 15.64 -15.15
CA LEU A 158 4.57 16.37 -14.02
C LEU A 158 3.14 16.83 -14.36
N PRO A 159 2.17 16.56 -13.48
CA PRO A 159 0.86 17.20 -13.53
C PRO A 159 0.93 18.72 -13.37
N ILE A 160 -0.10 19.41 -13.86
CA ILE A 160 -0.24 20.87 -13.72
C ILE A 160 -0.50 21.26 -12.26
N ASN A 161 -1.27 20.44 -11.55
CA ASN A 161 -1.66 20.64 -10.16
C ASN A 161 -1.11 19.48 -9.30
N LEU A 162 -0.27 19.81 -8.32
CA LEU A 162 0.36 18.84 -7.43
C LEU A 162 -0.17 18.98 -6.01
N CYS A 163 -0.33 17.88 -5.29
CA CYS A 163 -0.54 17.89 -3.85
C CYS A 163 0.66 17.25 -3.14
N PHE A 164 1.18 17.93 -2.12
CA PHE A 164 2.26 17.47 -1.25
C PHE A 164 1.72 17.18 0.15
N ASP A 165 2.02 16.00 0.68
CA ASP A 165 1.67 15.61 2.04
C ASP A 165 2.74 14.68 2.64
N GLU A 166 2.62 14.37 3.91
CA GLU A 166 3.47 13.45 4.63
C GLU A 166 2.64 12.39 5.37
N PHE A 167 3.11 11.15 5.35
CA PHE A 167 2.49 10.08 6.13
C PHE A 167 3.53 9.26 6.87
N ARG A 168 3.10 8.62 7.96
CA ARG A 168 3.97 7.74 8.73
C ARG A 168 4.08 6.39 8.03
N SER A 169 5.27 6.04 7.60
CA SER A 169 5.58 4.77 6.94
C SER A 169 5.89 3.67 7.97
N THR A 170 6.02 2.43 7.48
CA THR A 170 6.47 1.29 8.28
C THR A 170 7.81 1.62 8.93
N HIS A 171 7.96 1.31 10.22
CA HIS A 171 9.08 1.70 11.11
C HIS A 171 9.00 3.10 11.72
N GLY A 172 7.90 3.83 11.53
CA GLY A 172 7.61 5.05 12.27
C GLY A 172 8.28 6.31 11.72
N SER A 173 9.02 6.22 10.62
CA SER A 173 9.52 7.38 9.88
C SER A 173 8.41 8.10 9.11
N MET A 174 8.60 9.39 8.87
CA MET A 174 7.72 10.18 7.99
C MET A 174 8.23 10.11 6.55
N SER A 175 7.31 9.84 5.63
CA SER A 175 7.57 9.74 4.19
C SER A 175 6.79 10.81 3.45
N PHE A 176 7.41 11.39 2.43
CA PHE A 176 6.78 12.38 1.56
C PHE A 176 5.96 11.68 0.47
N ILE A 177 4.77 12.21 0.20
CA ILE A 177 3.93 11.80 -0.93
C ILE A 177 3.59 13.00 -1.80
N CYS A 178 3.73 12.80 -3.10
CA CYS A 178 3.29 13.71 -4.14
C CYS A 178 2.28 12.99 -5.03
N ILE A 179 1.12 13.61 -5.21
CA ILE A 179 0.05 13.13 -6.08
C ILE A 179 -0.38 14.23 -7.06
N ASP A 180 -0.98 13.80 -8.15
CA ASP A 180 -1.76 14.65 -9.05
C ASP A 180 -3.06 15.08 -8.35
N ALA A 181 -3.30 16.38 -8.24
CA ALA A 181 -4.48 16.93 -7.58
C ALA A 181 -5.78 16.60 -8.32
N ASP A 182 -5.73 16.42 -9.64
CA ASP A 182 -6.92 16.22 -10.47
C ASP A 182 -7.25 14.74 -10.63
N THR A 183 -6.23 13.90 -10.86
CA THR A 183 -6.43 12.47 -11.12
C THR A 183 -6.26 11.58 -9.89
N HIS A 184 -5.75 12.14 -8.79
CA HIS A 184 -5.39 11.43 -7.55
C HIS A 184 -4.36 10.31 -7.76
N LYS A 185 -3.66 10.29 -8.91
CA LYS A 185 -2.61 9.32 -9.18
C LYS A 185 -1.33 9.74 -8.46
N SER A 186 -0.63 8.77 -7.91
CA SER A 186 0.66 9.03 -7.27
C SER A 186 1.69 9.45 -8.32
N VAL A 187 2.32 10.60 -8.09
CA VAL A 187 3.48 11.06 -8.85
C VAL A 187 4.72 10.39 -8.28
N LYS A 188 4.90 10.46 -6.96
CA LYS A 188 5.98 9.78 -6.24
C LYS A 188 5.71 9.67 -4.75
N VAL A 189 6.21 8.58 -4.15
CA VAL A 189 6.42 8.45 -2.70
C VAL A 189 7.93 8.39 -2.44
N LEU A 190 8.42 9.18 -1.49
CA LEU A 190 9.81 9.18 -1.03
C LEU A 190 9.87 8.65 0.41
N SER A 191 10.94 7.93 0.73
CA SER A 191 11.10 7.28 2.05
C SER A 191 11.25 8.26 3.22
N ASP A 192 11.74 9.47 2.93
CA ASP A 192 11.90 10.56 3.89
C ASP A 192 11.21 11.84 3.39
N ARG A 193 11.21 12.87 4.24
CA ARG A 193 10.62 14.18 3.99
C ARG A 193 11.65 15.32 3.93
N LEU A 194 12.93 14.99 3.73
CA LEU A 194 13.99 15.99 3.78
C LEU A 194 13.95 16.86 2.51
N ASN A 195 13.99 18.18 2.68
CA ASN A 195 13.99 19.15 1.58
C ASN A 195 15.04 18.81 0.51
N ARG A 196 16.24 18.40 0.93
CA ARG A 196 17.31 17.98 0.01
C ARG A 196 16.89 16.80 -0.88
N THR A 197 16.28 15.77 -0.29
CA THR A 197 15.84 14.57 -1.00
C THR A 197 14.73 14.90 -2.00
N ILE A 198 13.75 15.70 -1.57
CA ILE A 198 12.62 16.14 -2.40
C ILE A 198 13.13 16.97 -3.59
N LYS A 199 13.99 17.96 -3.34
CA LYS A 199 14.61 18.77 -4.40
C LYS A 199 15.39 17.92 -5.39
N GLN A 200 16.28 17.06 -4.90
CA GLN A 200 17.11 16.21 -5.75
C GLN A 200 16.25 15.30 -6.64
N PHE A 201 15.14 14.77 -6.11
CA PHE A 201 14.19 14.00 -6.89
C PHE A 201 13.63 14.82 -8.06
N PHE A 202 13.04 15.98 -7.81
CA PHE A 202 12.43 16.77 -8.88
C PHE A 202 13.44 17.30 -9.90
N LEU A 203 14.63 17.72 -9.44
CA LEU A 203 15.69 18.23 -10.31
C LEU A 203 16.31 17.14 -11.19
N SER A 204 16.41 15.91 -10.70
CA SER A 204 17.00 14.79 -11.47
C SER A 204 16.01 14.12 -12.42
N GLN A 205 14.71 14.15 -12.11
CA GLN A 205 13.69 13.43 -12.89
C GLN A 205 12.99 14.29 -13.94
N TYR A 206 12.91 15.61 -13.73
CA TYR A 206 12.11 16.48 -14.58
C TYR A 206 12.88 17.69 -15.06
N SER A 207 12.68 18.02 -16.33
CA SER A 207 13.29 19.18 -16.96
C SER A 207 12.76 20.49 -16.36
N THR A 208 13.51 21.58 -16.55
CA THR A 208 13.07 22.91 -16.13
C THR A 208 11.76 23.32 -16.81
N ALA A 209 11.53 22.93 -18.07
CA ALA A 209 10.30 23.21 -18.80
C ALA A 209 9.08 22.50 -18.18
N GLU A 210 9.21 21.22 -17.82
CA GLU A 210 8.14 20.47 -17.15
C GLU A 210 7.83 21.04 -15.77
N ARG A 211 8.87 21.43 -15.03
CA ARG A 211 8.69 22.06 -13.73
C ARG A 211 8.04 23.44 -13.82
N ALA A 212 8.38 24.22 -14.84
CA ALA A 212 7.75 25.52 -15.09
C ALA A 212 6.28 25.40 -15.57
N ALA A 213 5.87 24.23 -16.06
CA ALA A 213 4.49 23.97 -16.47
C ALA A 213 3.54 23.68 -15.29
N VAL A 214 4.08 23.38 -14.10
CA VAL A 214 3.29 23.23 -12.88
C VAL A 214 2.73 24.59 -12.47
N GLN A 215 1.41 24.68 -12.31
CA GLN A 215 0.71 25.92 -11.97
C GLN A 215 0.29 25.99 -10.52
N ARG A 216 0.03 24.87 -9.85
CA ARG A 216 -0.46 24.86 -8.47
C ARG A 216 0.21 23.77 -7.66
N VAL A 217 0.61 24.11 -6.44
CA VAL A 217 1.06 23.15 -5.44
C VAL A 217 0.22 23.33 -4.18
N ILE A 218 -0.61 22.32 -3.91
CA ILE A 218 -1.41 22.21 -2.70
C ILE A 218 -0.57 21.55 -1.61
N MET A 219 -0.48 22.14 -0.43
CA MET A 219 0.31 21.59 0.67
C MET A 219 -0.16 22.03 2.05
N ASP A 220 0.35 21.37 3.09
CA ASP A 220 0.24 21.84 4.47
C ASP A 220 0.97 23.17 4.69
N MET A 221 0.67 23.85 5.79
CA MET A 221 1.26 25.11 6.25
C MET A 221 2.71 24.96 6.75
N ASN A 222 3.41 23.88 6.36
CA ASN A 222 4.79 23.65 6.75
C ASN A 222 5.71 24.63 6.01
N ALA A 223 6.23 25.62 6.73
CA ALA A 223 7.12 26.67 6.22
C ALA A 223 8.37 26.11 5.50
N SER A 224 8.83 24.91 5.87
CA SER A 224 10.00 24.29 5.23
C SER A 224 9.77 23.95 3.75
N TYR A 225 8.53 23.71 3.33
CA TYR A 225 8.17 23.42 1.93
C TYR A 225 8.04 24.70 1.10
N GLN A 226 7.41 25.72 1.66
CA GLN A 226 7.24 27.02 0.99
C GLN A 226 8.58 27.57 0.47
N ALA A 227 9.65 27.41 1.25
CA ALA A 227 10.98 27.90 0.91
C ALA A 227 11.55 27.33 -0.40
N PHE A 228 11.23 26.08 -0.77
CA PHE A 228 11.80 25.46 -1.97
C PHE A 228 10.84 25.30 -3.14
N VAL A 229 9.54 25.50 -2.94
CA VAL A 229 8.56 25.24 -4.00
C VAL A 229 8.77 26.18 -5.17
N HIS A 230 9.02 27.46 -4.93
CA HIS A 230 9.30 28.41 -6.02
C HIS A 230 10.65 28.17 -6.71
N GLU A 231 11.61 27.54 -6.03
CA GLU A 231 12.87 27.10 -6.65
C GLU A 231 12.63 25.90 -7.60
N LEU A 232 11.73 24.99 -7.21
CA LEU A 232 11.40 23.82 -8.02
C LEU A 232 10.39 24.16 -9.12
N PHE A 233 9.36 24.95 -8.85
CA PHE A 233 8.22 25.24 -9.71
C PHE A 233 8.00 26.76 -9.76
N PRO A 234 8.72 27.48 -10.63
CA PRO A 234 8.78 28.95 -10.59
C PRO A 234 7.43 29.62 -10.85
N ASN A 235 6.55 28.99 -11.63
CA ASN A 235 5.24 29.54 -12.00
C ASN A 235 4.09 29.03 -11.12
N ALA A 236 4.39 28.23 -10.08
CA ALA A 236 3.36 27.60 -9.28
C ALA A 236 2.82 28.53 -8.18
N GLU A 237 1.50 28.59 -8.07
CA GLU A 237 0.80 29.17 -6.93
C GLU A 237 0.76 28.16 -5.77
N LEU A 238 1.07 28.65 -4.57
CA LEU A 238 0.99 27.87 -3.34
C LEU A 238 -0.43 27.95 -2.77
N ILE A 239 -1.07 26.79 -2.65
CA ILE A 239 -2.41 26.67 -2.07
C ILE A 239 -2.31 25.89 -0.76
N ILE A 240 -2.87 26.44 0.31
CA ILE A 240 -2.93 25.73 1.59
C ILE A 240 -4.07 24.72 1.54
N ASP A 241 -3.77 23.47 1.88
CA ASP A 241 -4.79 22.42 1.97
C ASP A 241 -5.83 22.76 3.04
N ARG A 242 -7.10 22.82 2.61
CA ARG A 242 -8.25 23.10 3.46
C ARG A 242 -8.40 22.08 4.60
N PHE A 243 -8.00 20.83 4.41
CA PHE A 243 -8.05 19.83 5.48
C PHE A 243 -7.21 20.25 6.68
N HIS A 244 -5.99 20.72 6.46
CA HIS A 244 -5.11 21.19 7.52
C HIS A 244 -5.63 22.47 8.20
N ILE A 245 -6.26 23.38 7.43
CA ILE A 245 -6.92 24.57 8.01
C ILE A 245 -8.05 24.15 8.95
N ILE A 246 -8.96 23.30 8.48
CA ILE A 246 -10.10 22.82 9.29
C ILE A 246 -9.60 22.06 10.52
N GLN A 247 -8.58 21.21 10.35
CA GLN A 247 -7.97 20.46 11.45
C GLN A 247 -7.33 21.39 12.48
N LEU A 248 -6.60 22.42 12.05
CA LEU A 248 -6.01 23.42 12.94
C LEU A 248 -7.09 24.17 13.71
N MET A 249 -8.15 24.65 13.03
CA MET A 249 -9.28 25.32 13.68
C MET A 249 -9.94 24.42 14.73
N GLY A 250 -10.21 23.15 14.39
CA GLY A 250 -10.78 22.19 15.33
C GLY A 250 -9.91 21.96 16.57
N ARG A 251 -8.59 21.77 16.40
CA ARG A 251 -7.67 21.63 17.53
C ARG A 251 -7.60 22.87 18.41
N THR A 252 -7.62 24.06 17.80
CA THR A 252 -7.65 25.33 18.53
C THR A 252 -8.95 25.48 19.33
N MET A 253 -10.09 25.15 18.73
CA MET A 253 -11.38 25.12 19.42
C MET A 253 -11.37 24.14 20.60
N ASP A 254 -10.84 22.93 20.44
CA ASP A 254 -10.71 21.96 21.53
C ASP A 254 -9.78 22.44 22.65
N THR A 255 -8.72 23.17 22.29
CA THR A 255 -7.79 23.77 23.24
C THR A 255 -8.50 24.82 24.09
N ILE A 256 -9.17 25.78 23.44
CA ILE A 256 -9.96 26.82 24.12
C ILE A 256 -11.06 26.19 24.97
N ARG A 257 -11.82 25.24 24.42
CA ARG A 257 -12.86 24.48 25.13
C ARG A 257 -12.31 23.85 26.41
N THR A 258 -11.14 23.21 26.35
CA THR A 258 -10.50 22.56 27.50
C THR A 258 -9.99 23.59 28.52
N GLN A 259 -9.50 24.75 28.07
CA GLN A 259 -9.12 25.85 28.96
C GLN A 259 -10.34 26.41 29.70
N CYS A 260 -11.45 26.68 29.00
CA CYS A 260 -12.71 27.12 29.61
C CYS A 260 -13.23 26.07 30.59
N LEU A 261 -13.21 24.78 30.21
CA LEU A 261 -13.68 23.67 31.05
C LEU A 261 -12.95 23.61 32.41
N LYS A 262 -11.66 23.94 32.45
CA LYS A 262 -10.85 23.94 33.69
C LYS A 262 -11.21 25.09 34.65
N GLN A 263 -11.86 26.14 34.16
CA GLN A 263 -12.25 27.32 34.96
C GLN A 263 -13.68 27.21 35.51
N LEU A 264 -14.45 26.23 35.03
CA LEU A 264 -15.84 26.04 35.41
C LEU A 264 -15.98 25.04 36.56
N ASP A 265 -17.00 25.24 37.38
CA ASP A 265 -17.39 24.25 38.39
C ASP A 265 -17.85 22.94 37.74
N LYS A 266 -17.44 21.80 38.31
CA LYS A 266 -17.70 20.46 37.74
C LYS A 266 -19.19 20.10 37.71
N HIS A 267 -20.01 20.73 38.55
CA HIS A 267 -21.44 20.47 38.62
C HIS A 267 -22.26 21.42 37.74
N SER A 268 -21.65 22.51 37.26
CA SER A 268 -22.28 23.48 36.35
C SER A 268 -22.78 22.84 35.05
N ARG A 269 -23.86 23.42 34.49
CA ARG A 269 -24.43 22.97 33.21
C ARG A 269 -23.43 23.19 32.08
N GLU A 270 -22.74 24.32 32.09
CA GLU A 270 -21.72 24.74 31.13
C GLU A 270 -20.56 23.74 31.08
N TYR A 271 -20.09 23.27 32.25
CA TYR A 271 -19.08 22.22 32.32
C TYR A 271 -19.55 20.93 31.64
N LYS A 272 -20.79 20.50 31.93
CA LYS A 272 -21.37 19.30 31.32
C LYS A 272 -21.51 19.45 29.80
N VAL A 273 -21.94 20.60 29.29
CA VAL A 273 -22.00 20.90 27.84
C VAL A 273 -20.61 20.74 27.22
N LEU A 274 -19.61 21.47 27.73
CA LEU A 274 -18.26 21.49 27.16
C LEU A 274 -17.52 20.14 27.28
N LYS A 275 -17.87 19.29 28.25
CA LYS A 275 -17.28 17.97 28.46
C LYS A 275 -17.96 16.86 27.66
N SER A 276 -19.28 16.73 27.77
CA SER A 276 -20.02 15.60 27.20
C SER A 276 -20.39 15.81 25.74
N LEU A 277 -20.63 17.06 25.33
CA LEU A 277 -21.11 17.41 23.99
C LEU A 277 -20.05 18.04 23.10
N TRP A 278 -18.77 17.85 23.42
CA TRP A 278 -17.66 18.49 22.71
C TRP A 278 -17.66 18.27 21.19
N ARG A 279 -18.20 17.13 20.72
CA ARG A 279 -18.32 16.81 19.29
C ARG A 279 -19.27 17.74 18.53
N LEU A 280 -20.20 18.41 19.22
CA LEU A 280 -21.11 19.38 18.58
C LEU A 280 -20.35 20.58 18.02
N PHE A 281 -19.25 20.98 18.66
CA PHE A 281 -18.41 22.10 18.21
C PHE A 281 -17.65 21.80 16.90
N HIS A 282 -17.60 20.53 16.48
CA HIS A 282 -16.95 20.10 15.23
C HIS A 282 -17.94 19.75 14.11
N LYS A 283 -19.26 19.92 14.34
CA LYS A 283 -20.25 19.63 13.31
C LYS A 283 -20.35 20.79 12.32
N ALA A 284 -20.23 20.48 11.02
CA ALA A 284 -20.40 21.44 9.94
C ALA A 284 -21.80 22.07 9.89
N ASN A 285 -22.83 21.30 10.29
CA ASN A 285 -24.20 21.80 10.44
C ASN A 285 -24.80 21.29 11.76
N PRO A 286 -24.71 22.09 12.84
CA PRO A 286 -25.29 21.72 14.12
C PRO A 286 -26.80 21.99 14.19
N ASP A 287 -27.41 22.65 13.18
CA ASP A 287 -28.84 22.93 13.13
C ASP A 287 -29.65 21.67 12.82
N ALA A 288 -29.85 20.86 13.87
CA ALA A 288 -31.01 19.99 13.95
C ALA A 288 -32.09 20.74 14.74
N GLN A 289 -33.10 21.27 14.05
CA GLN A 289 -34.34 21.78 14.67
C GLN A 289 -35.03 20.73 15.57
N LYS A 290 -34.75 19.44 15.35
CA LYS A 290 -35.28 18.35 16.16
C LYS A 290 -34.59 18.28 17.52
N SER A 291 -35.39 18.48 18.57
CA SER A 291 -35.00 18.20 19.95
C SER A 291 -34.54 16.74 20.08
N ARG A 292 -33.42 16.52 20.77
CA ARG A 292 -32.88 15.18 21.06
C ARG A 292 -32.47 15.14 22.52
N TYR A 293 -32.50 13.94 23.11
CA TYR A 293 -31.98 13.73 24.45
C TYR A 293 -30.46 13.82 24.47
N LEU A 294 -29.93 14.66 25.35
CA LEU A 294 -28.49 14.95 25.45
C LEU A 294 -27.88 14.21 26.64
N PHE A 295 -27.24 13.08 26.34
CA PHE A 295 -26.49 12.31 27.33
C PHE A 295 -25.37 13.18 27.93
N GLY A 296 -25.36 13.29 29.26
CA GLY A 296 -24.43 14.12 30.03
C GLY A 296 -25.06 15.39 30.61
N LEU A 297 -26.11 15.93 29.99
CA LEU A 297 -26.96 17.01 30.53
C LEU A 297 -28.28 16.49 31.09
N ASN A 298 -28.72 15.31 30.64
CA ASN A 298 -30.00 14.69 31.00
C ASN A 298 -31.22 15.56 30.67
N GLU A 299 -31.17 16.25 29.52
CA GLU A 299 -32.23 17.14 29.06
C GLU A 299 -32.52 16.94 27.55
N TYR A 300 -33.72 17.33 27.13
CA TYR A 300 -34.10 17.44 25.72
C TYR A 300 -33.86 18.86 25.26
N SER A 301 -32.95 19.05 24.30
CA SER A 301 -32.70 20.38 23.73
C SER A 301 -32.25 20.27 22.27
N PRO A 302 -32.62 21.22 21.40
CA PRO A 302 -32.02 21.32 20.09
C PRO A 302 -30.54 21.73 20.20
N ASN A 303 -29.68 21.15 19.36
CA ASN A 303 -28.24 21.42 19.38
C ASN A 303 -27.89 22.91 19.22
N ARG A 304 -28.75 23.68 18.55
CA ARG A 304 -28.59 25.13 18.33
C ARG A 304 -28.54 25.91 19.65
N THR A 305 -29.39 25.55 20.60
CA THR A 305 -29.49 26.22 21.92
C THR A 305 -28.26 25.95 22.79
N LEU A 306 -27.49 24.90 22.50
CA LEU A 306 -26.26 24.56 23.24
C LEU A 306 -25.03 25.31 22.71
N LEU A 307 -25.06 25.73 21.44
CA LEU A 307 -24.00 26.52 20.81
C LEU A 307 -24.16 28.00 21.10
N ILE A 308 -25.39 28.45 21.33
CA ILE A 308 -25.70 29.74 21.93
C ILE A 308 -25.53 29.59 23.44
N LEU A 309 -24.30 29.41 23.90
CA LEU A 309 -23.99 29.74 25.28
C LEU A 309 -24.15 31.27 25.36
N GLU A 310 -25.31 31.74 25.85
CA GLU A 310 -25.49 33.14 26.22
C GLU A 310 -24.23 33.60 26.97
N PRO A 311 -23.77 34.85 26.72
CA PRO A 311 -22.38 35.23 26.92
C PRO A 311 -21.96 34.85 28.33
N ILE A 312 -21.19 33.76 28.42
CA ILE A 312 -20.39 33.47 29.59
C ILE A 312 -19.62 34.77 29.78
N ARG A 313 -19.94 35.52 30.84
CA ARG A 313 -19.27 36.77 31.20
C ARG A 313 -17.83 36.42 31.53
N PHE A 314 -17.02 36.21 30.50
CA PHE A 314 -15.58 36.18 30.60
C PHE A 314 -15.18 37.60 30.98
N ARG A 315 -14.92 37.82 32.28
CA ARG A 315 -14.10 38.96 32.67
C ARG A 315 -12.73 38.71 32.04
N PRO A 316 -12.26 39.55 31.11
CA PRO A 316 -10.91 39.41 30.62
C PRO A 316 -9.97 39.63 31.82
N SER A 317 -9.14 38.64 32.13
CA SER A 317 -7.99 38.88 33.00
C SER A 317 -7.07 39.85 32.27
N LYS A 318 -6.68 40.94 32.96
CA LYS A 318 -5.91 42.08 32.43
C LYS A 318 -4.47 41.74 31.97
N GLN A 319 -4.17 40.53 31.49
CA GLN A 319 -2.80 40.10 31.20
C GLN A 319 -2.50 39.74 29.74
N LEU A 320 -3.41 39.92 28.78
CA LEU A 320 -3.19 39.50 27.39
C LEU A 320 -3.34 40.61 26.33
N MET A 321 -3.04 41.85 26.69
CA MET A 321 -2.70 42.89 25.71
C MET A 321 -1.37 43.53 26.09
N LYS A 322 -0.27 42.91 25.65
CA LYS A 322 0.91 43.69 25.26
C LYS A 322 0.87 43.80 23.73
N PRO A 323 0.85 45.01 23.16
CA PRO A 323 1.00 45.18 21.73
C PRO A 323 2.46 44.83 21.39
N THR A 324 2.69 43.68 20.77
CA THR A 324 3.91 43.48 20.00
C THR A 324 3.79 44.32 18.74
N SER A 325 4.52 45.42 18.72
CA SER A 325 4.75 46.22 17.53
C SER A 325 5.24 45.34 16.39
N ILE A 326 4.40 45.13 15.37
CA ILE A 326 4.87 44.71 14.05
C ILE A 326 5.24 46.02 13.34
N SER A 327 6.50 46.40 13.54
CA SER A 327 7.17 47.38 12.69
C SER A 327 8.06 46.58 11.74
N THR A 328 7.75 46.71 10.45
CA THR A 328 8.70 46.70 9.33
C THR A 328 9.54 45.43 9.10
N MET A 329 9.24 44.68 8.04
CA MET A 329 10.17 44.55 6.90
C MET A 329 9.44 43.97 5.68
N LEU A 330 9.60 44.72 4.58
CA LEU A 330 9.37 44.37 3.18
C LEU A 330 10.10 43.08 2.79
#